data_AF-A0A3B9Y436-F1
#
_entry.id   AF-A0A3B9Y436-F1
#
_cell.length_a   1.000
_cell.length_b   1.000
_cell.length_c   1.000
_cell.angle_alpha   90.00
_cell.angle_beta   90.00
_cell.angle_gamma   90.00
#
_symmetry.space_group_name_H-M   'P 1'
#
loop_
_entity.id
_entity.type
_entity.pdbx_description
1 polymer ?
#
loop_
_entity_poly.entity_id
_entity_poly.type
_entity_poly.pdbx_seq_one_letter_code
_entity_poly.pdbx_strand_id
1 'polypeptide(L)'
;MLPSSLAIYKMLQAMHASASDGCTIFGRHERAEAAWSALANGVAAHGLEMDDVENRSSLHPGVVVFPAALALSEQLRSSAVDFYAAVVAGYEMTLRVGAALNPASAYERGFHPTAICGALGATAASARLLKLSAEQTEMALGIAGSMASGSMAYLHDGAWTKRLHPGWASHAGIIAARLAAAGFVGPTAILESRYGFLSAFSSQGNASKLQPHS
;
A
#
# COMPACT_ATOMS: atom_id res chain seq x y z
N MET A 1 15.08 18.02 5.07
CA MET A 1 14.45 17.01 4.19
C MET A 1 15.35 15.79 4.16
N LEU A 2 14.81 14.58 4.36
CA LEU A 2 15.61 13.36 4.38
C LEU A 2 16.17 13.04 2.98
N PRO A 3 17.42 12.54 2.86
CA PRO A 3 18.03 12.20 1.57
C PRO A 3 17.20 11.22 0.73
N SER A 4 16.51 10.26 1.37
CA SER A 4 15.63 9.30 0.70
C SER A 4 14.42 9.97 0.04
N SER A 5 13.78 10.93 0.71
CA SER A 5 12.67 11.68 0.13
C SER A 5 13.14 12.58 -1.02
N LEU A 6 14.31 13.20 -0.90
CA LEU A 6 14.90 14.01 -1.97
C LEU A 6 15.16 13.19 -3.25
N ALA A 7 15.61 11.94 -3.13
CA ALA A 7 15.81 11.05 -4.26
C ALA A 7 14.50 10.79 -5.03
N ILE A 8 13.39 10.56 -4.30
CA ILE A 8 12.07 10.41 -4.91
C ILE A 8 11.63 11.68 -5.65
N TYR A 9 11.83 12.86 -5.05
CA TYR A 9 11.45 14.11 -5.70
C TYR A 9 12.22 14.37 -6.99
N LYS A 10 13.54 14.09 -7.00
CA LYS A 10 14.35 14.18 -8.21
C LYS A 10 13.85 13.23 -9.30
N MET A 11 13.48 12.01 -8.94
CA MET A 11 12.89 11.05 -9.88
C MET A 11 11.56 11.57 -10.46
N LEU A 12 10.65 12.06 -9.62
CA LEU A 12 9.36 12.58 -10.07
C LEU A 12 9.51 13.80 -11.00
N GLN A 13 10.45 14.69 -10.70
CA GLN A 13 10.78 15.82 -11.56
C GLN A 13 11.32 15.34 -12.93
N ALA A 14 12.25 14.39 -12.93
CA ALA A 14 12.85 13.85 -14.15
C ALA A 14 11.84 13.12 -15.06
N MET A 15 10.81 12.50 -14.47
CA MET A 15 9.73 11.85 -15.21
C MET A 15 8.67 12.82 -15.76
N HIS A 16 8.77 14.12 -15.44
CA HIS A 16 7.68 15.08 -15.62
C HIS A 16 6.36 14.57 -15.03
N ALA A 17 6.43 13.84 -13.91
CA ALA A 17 5.25 13.35 -13.19
C ALA A 17 4.54 14.48 -12.42
N SER A 18 5.07 15.70 -12.48
CA SER A 18 4.46 16.90 -11.92
C SER A 18 3.25 17.36 -12.74
N ALA A 19 2.13 17.59 -12.07
CA ALA A 19 0.89 18.07 -12.68
C ALA A 19 0.39 19.28 -11.91
N SER A 20 0.05 20.37 -12.60
CA SER A 20 -0.46 21.60 -11.97
C SER A 20 -1.80 21.35 -11.25
N ASP A 21 -2.61 20.43 -11.77
CA ASP A 21 -3.84 19.91 -11.20
C ASP A 21 -3.66 18.58 -10.44
N GLY A 22 -2.40 18.19 -10.15
CA GLY A 22 -2.06 16.98 -9.40
C GLY A 22 -2.46 17.03 -7.92
N CYS A 23 -2.09 16.00 -7.18
CA CYS A 23 -2.29 15.87 -5.74
C CYS A 23 -1.08 16.40 -4.96
N THR A 24 -1.30 16.67 -3.68
CA THR A 24 -0.33 17.29 -2.78
C THR A 24 0.81 16.33 -2.42
N ILE A 25 2.05 16.81 -2.54
CA ILE A 25 3.22 16.18 -1.94
C ILE A 25 3.56 16.94 -0.65
N PHE A 26 3.62 16.24 0.48
CA PHE A 26 3.78 16.88 1.79
C PHE A 26 5.09 17.68 1.89
N GLY A 27 4.98 18.92 2.34
CA GLY A 27 6.12 19.83 2.52
C GLY A 27 6.74 20.32 1.20
N ARG A 28 6.04 20.19 0.08
CA ARG A 28 6.48 20.61 -1.26
C ARG A 28 5.46 21.55 -1.91
N HIS A 29 5.93 22.31 -2.91
CA HIS A 29 5.05 23.10 -3.78
C HIS A 29 4.65 22.32 -5.02
N GLU A 30 5.48 21.37 -5.44
CA GLU A 30 5.19 20.46 -6.54
C GLU A 30 4.03 19.54 -6.19
N ARG A 31 3.24 19.21 -7.21
CA ARG A 31 2.10 18.29 -7.14
C ARG A 31 2.29 17.22 -8.19
N ALA A 32 1.77 16.02 -7.95
CA ALA A 32 1.88 14.91 -8.89
C ALA A 32 0.57 14.12 -8.95
N GLU A 33 0.37 13.32 -10.00
CA GLU A 33 -0.75 12.37 -10.08
C GLU A 33 -0.86 11.54 -8.78
N ALA A 34 -2.07 11.16 -8.36
CA ALA A 34 -2.33 10.57 -7.04
C ALA A 34 -1.42 9.39 -6.68
N ALA A 35 -1.11 8.47 -7.60
CA ALA A 35 -0.25 7.33 -7.28
C ALA A 35 1.19 7.77 -6.96
N TRP A 36 1.71 8.76 -7.70
CA TRP A 36 3.04 9.32 -7.49
C TRP A 36 3.12 10.21 -6.24
N SER A 37 2.07 10.99 -5.97
CA SER A 37 1.95 11.75 -4.72
C SER A 37 1.89 10.81 -3.50
N ALA A 38 1.11 9.73 -3.59
CA ALA A 38 1.05 8.71 -2.55
C ALA A 38 2.42 8.03 -2.32
N LEU A 39 3.17 7.75 -3.39
CA LEU A 39 4.53 7.23 -3.29
C LEU A 39 5.42 8.18 -2.48
N ALA A 40 5.50 9.43 -2.90
CA ALA A 40 6.29 10.46 -2.27
C ALA A 40 5.93 10.66 -0.79
N ASN A 41 4.63 10.70 -0.49
CA ASN A 41 4.11 10.91 0.86
C ASN A 41 4.37 9.71 1.77
N GLY A 42 4.22 8.47 1.28
CA GLY A 42 4.56 7.26 2.04
C GLY A 42 6.05 7.17 2.36
N VAL A 43 6.93 7.51 1.41
CA VAL A 43 8.38 7.56 1.66
C VAL A 43 8.74 8.61 2.70
N ALA A 44 8.10 9.78 2.67
CA ALA A 44 8.32 10.82 3.66
C ALA A 44 7.81 10.40 5.05
N ALA A 45 6.62 9.80 5.13
CA ALA A 45 5.99 9.41 6.37
C ALA A 45 6.75 8.31 7.12
N HIS A 46 7.32 7.35 6.40
CA HIS A 46 8.16 6.29 7.00
C HIS A 46 9.64 6.70 7.16
N GLY A 47 9.96 7.98 6.91
CA GLY A 47 11.34 8.44 6.88
C GLY A 47 12.03 8.53 8.25
N LEU A 48 11.28 8.98 9.26
CA LEU A 48 11.74 9.13 10.65
C LEU A 48 11.32 7.98 11.56
N GLU A 49 10.53 7.01 11.06
CA GLU A 49 9.99 5.89 11.83
C GLU A 49 9.22 6.32 13.10
N MET A 50 8.53 7.47 13.01
CA MET A 50 7.61 7.99 14.05
C MET A 50 6.15 7.65 13.74
N ASP A 51 5.94 6.66 12.88
CA ASP A 51 4.65 6.17 12.46
C ASP A 51 4.04 5.13 13.41
N ASP A 52 2.78 4.80 13.15
CA ASP A 52 2.03 3.82 13.93
C ASP A 52 2.61 2.42 13.79
N VAL A 53 2.35 1.55 14.77
CA VAL A 53 2.70 0.13 14.67
C VAL A 53 1.53 -0.71 15.20
N GLU A 54 1.17 -1.74 14.45
CA GLU A 54 0.30 -2.80 14.97
C GLU A 54 1.16 -4.04 15.26
N ASN A 55 1.25 -4.38 16.55
CA ASN A 55 2.23 -5.33 17.04
C ASN A 55 1.94 -6.77 16.62
N ARG A 56 0.67 -7.17 16.48
CA ARG A 56 0.32 -8.55 16.12
C ARG A 56 0.71 -8.88 14.69
N SER A 57 0.56 -7.91 13.81
CA SER A 57 0.84 -8.01 12.37
C SER A 57 2.25 -7.52 12.02
N SER A 58 2.96 -6.94 12.99
CA SER A 58 4.31 -6.39 12.86
C SER A 58 4.47 -5.49 11.64
N LEU A 59 3.56 -4.50 11.52
CA LEU A 59 3.50 -3.60 10.37
C LEU A 59 3.01 -2.20 10.73
N HIS A 60 3.22 -1.26 9.81
CA HIS A 60 2.90 0.16 9.93
C HIS A 60 1.84 0.55 8.87
N PRO A 61 0.53 0.40 9.15
CA PRO A 61 -0.51 0.60 8.14
C PRO A 61 -0.70 2.08 7.79
N GLY A 62 -0.46 3.00 8.72
CA GLY A 62 -0.70 4.42 8.53
C GLY A 62 0.13 5.04 7.41
N VAL A 63 1.40 4.66 7.29
CA VAL A 63 2.30 5.16 6.23
C VAL A 63 1.99 4.63 4.84
N VAL A 64 1.04 3.71 4.72
CA VAL A 64 0.57 3.17 3.44
C VAL A 64 -0.83 3.66 3.13
N VAL A 65 -1.76 3.47 4.06
CA VAL A 65 -3.18 3.72 3.83
C VAL A 65 -3.48 5.21 3.74
N PHE A 66 -2.91 6.05 4.61
CA PHE A 66 -3.17 7.49 4.58
C PHE A 66 -2.63 8.16 3.31
N PRO A 67 -1.38 7.92 2.86
CA PRO A 67 -0.90 8.49 1.60
C PRO A 67 -1.75 8.10 0.39
N ALA A 68 -2.16 6.83 0.29
CA ALA A 68 -3.04 6.38 -0.79
C ALA A 68 -4.42 7.05 -0.73
N ALA A 69 -5.06 7.01 0.44
CA ALA A 69 -6.41 7.56 0.63
C ALA A 69 -6.44 9.08 0.46
N LEU A 70 -5.47 9.82 0.99
CA LEU A 70 -5.40 11.28 0.88
C LEU A 70 -5.21 11.71 -0.58
N ALA A 71 -4.21 11.15 -1.27
CA ALA A 71 -3.93 11.53 -2.65
C ALA A 71 -5.12 11.21 -3.56
N LEU A 72 -5.71 10.03 -3.44
CA LEU A 72 -6.85 9.66 -4.29
C LEU A 72 -8.12 10.44 -3.93
N SER A 73 -8.35 10.74 -2.64
CA SER A 73 -9.49 11.59 -2.21
C SER A 73 -9.36 13.01 -2.74
N GLU A 74 -8.15 13.58 -2.73
CA GLU A 74 -7.87 14.91 -3.29
C GLU A 74 -8.17 14.92 -4.80
N GLN A 75 -7.70 13.91 -5.54
CA GLN A 75 -7.98 13.80 -6.97
C GLN A 75 -9.47 13.66 -7.29
N LEU A 76 -10.18 12.84 -6.51
CA LEU A 76 -11.61 12.59 -6.70
C LEU A 76 -12.52 13.66 -6.07
N ARG A 77 -11.93 14.62 -5.35
CA ARG A 77 -12.66 15.62 -4.53
C ARG A 77 -13.66 14.93 -3.58
N SER A 78 -13.23 13.86 -2.94
CA SER A 78 -14.06 13.03 -2.06
C SER A 78 -14.47 13.78 -0.78
N SER A 79 -15.59 13.37 -0.20
CA SER A 79 -16.01 13.86 1.11
C SER A 79 -15.13 13.31 2.23
N ALA A 80 -15.10 13.98 3.39
CA ALA A 80 -14.42 13.45 4.57
C ALA A 80 -14.95 12.07 5.00
N VAL A 81 -16.26 11.83 4.84
CA VAL A 81 -16.88 10.54 5.16
C VAL A 81 -16.34 9.43 4.26
N ASP A 82 -16.25 9.69 2.95
CA ASP A 82 -15.68 8.72 2.00
C ASP A 82 -14.20 8.45 2.30
N PHE A 83 -13.44 9.50 2.64
CA PHE A 83 -12.05 9.39 3.05
C PHE A 83 -11.89 8.49 4.30
N TYR A 84 -12.63 8.75 5.37
CA TYR A 84 -12.55 7.92 6.58
C TYR A 84 -13.00 6.48 6.32
N ALA A 85 -14.03 6.26 5.52
CA ALA A 85 -14.46 4.92 5.16
C ALA A 85 -13.37 4.16 4.37
N ALA A 86 -12.63 4.85 3.50
CA ALA A 86 -11.51 4.28 2.78
C ALA A 86 -10.34 3.95 3.70
N VAL A 87 -10.02 4.82 4.65
CA VAL A 87 -8.98 4.55 5.66
C VAL A 87 -9.33 3.31 6.48
N VAL A 88 -10.58 3.20 6.97
CA VAL A 88 -11.03 2.02 7.71
C VAL A 88 -10.91 0.75 6.87
N ALA A 89 -11.36 0.78 5.61
CA ALA A 89 -11.24 -0.37 4.71
C ALA A 89 -9.78 -0.79 4.48
N GLY A 90 -8.88 0.19 4.31
CA GLY A 90 -7.45 -0.08 4.13
C GLY A 90 -6.80 -0.68 5.37
N TYR A 91 -7.06 -0.11 6.56
CA TYR A 91 -6.56 -0.64 7.82
C TYR A 91 -7.06 -2.07 8.05
N GLU A 92 -8.36 -2.30 7.91
CA GLU A 92 -8.95 -3.62 8.15
C GLU A 92 -8.31 -4.69 7.26
N MET A 93 -8.08 -4.37 5.99
CA MET A 93 -7.39 -5.26 5.06
C MET A 93 -5.94 -5.51 5.47
N THR A 94 -5.16 -4.46 5.75
CA THR A 94 -3.75 -4.61 6.13
C THR A 94 -3.58 -5.42 7.40
N LEU A 95 -4.37 -5.14 8.44
CA LEU A 95 -4.28 -5.82 9.73
C LEU A 95 -4.68 -7.29 9.65
N ARG A 96 -5.80 -7.60 8.98
CA ARG A 96 -6.26 -9.00 8.84
C ARG A 96 -5.30 -9.83 8.01
N VAL A 97 -4.83 -9.29 6.89
CA VAL A 97 -3.83 -9.99 6.07
C VAL A 97 -2.53 -10.16 6.83
N GLY A 98 -2.06 -9.14 7.54
CA GLY A 98 -0.83 -9.23 8.34
C GLY A 98 -0.91 -10.30 9.42
N ALA A 99 -2.03 -10.37 10.14
CA ALA A 99 -2.29 -11.42 11.13
C ALA A 99 -2.38 -12.83 10.51
N ALA A 100 -3.00 -12.95 9.33
CA ALA A 100 -3.09 -14.20 8.58
C ALA A 100 -1.76 -14.62 7.97
N LEU A 101 -0.92 -13.66 7.57
CA LEU A 101 0.37 -13.91 6.94
C LEU A 101 1.36 -14.58 7.89
N ASN A 102 1.27 -14.34 9.20
CA ASN A 102 2.32 -14.65 10.18
C ASN A 102 3.61 -13.86 9.87
N PRO A 103 3.82 -12.69 10.51
CA PRO A 103 4.93 -11.80 10.17
C PRO A 103 6.31 -12.44 10.37
N ALA A 104 6.48 -13.31 11.38
CA ALA A 104 7.74 -14.00 11.61
C ALA A 104 8.14 -14.87 10.40
N SER A 105 7.18 -15.61 9.84
CA SER A 105 7.42 -16.43 8.65
C SER A 105 7.69 -15.59 7.40
N ALA A 106 7.08 -14.42 7.27
CA ALA A 106 7.37 -13.50 6.18
C ALA A 106 8.78 -12.90 6.28
N TYR A 107 9.22 -12.56 7.50
CA TYR A 107 10.58 -12.12 7.76
C TYR A 107 11.61 -13.20 7.44
N GLU A 108 11.37 -14.46 7.81
CA GLU A 108 12.22 -15.60 7.45
C GLU A 108 12.37 -15.76 5.93
N ARG A 109 11.32 -15.43 5.17
CA ARG A 109 11.33 -15.39 3.69
C ARG A 109 11.94 -14.11 3.12
N GLY A 110 12.34 -13.16 3.95
CA GLY A 110 13.02 -11.93 3.55
C GLY A 110 12.10 -10.82 3.07
N PHE A 111 10.81 -10.84 3.42
CA PHE A 111 9.84 -9.82 3.00
C PHE A 111 9.36 -8.95 4.16
N HIS A 112 9.19 -7.65 3.87
CA HIS A 112 8.71 -6.65 4.81
C HIS A 112 7.16 -6.62 4.85
N PRO A 113 6.50 -7.01 5.97
CA PRO A 113 5.03 -7.09 6.07
C PRO A 113 4.32 -5.77 5.75
N THR A 114 4.84 -4.63 6.23
CA THR A 114 4.33 -3.29 5.89
C THR A 114 4.21 -3.07 4.38
N ALA A 115 5.18 -3.57 3.61
CA ALA A 115 5.20 -3.39 2.17
C ALA A 115 4.13 -4.27 1.49
N ILE A 116 4.19 -5.57 1.75
CA ILE A 116 3.37 -6.55 1.02
C ILE A 116 1.91 -6.51 1.47
N CYS A 117 1.62 -6.43 2.77
CA CYS A 117 0.25 -6.31 3.28
C CYS A 117 -0.30 -4.90 3.07
N GLY A 118 0.57 -3.90 3.12
CA GLY A 118 0.21 -2.51 2.82
C GLY A 118 -0.29 -2.34 1.40
N ALA A 119 0.27 -3.04 0.41
CA ALA A 119 -0.19 -2.96 -0.97
C ALA A 119 -1.67 -3.34 -1.09
N LEU A 120 -2.09 -4.42 -0.42
CA LEU A 120 -3.50 -4.83 -0.37
C LEU A 120 -4.38 -3.84 0.41
N GLY A 121 -3.84 -3.22 1.47
CA GLY A 121 -4.54 -2.16 2.22
C GLY A 121 -4.78 -0.90 1.39
N ALA A 122 -3.76 -0.41 0.71
CA ALA A 122 -3.87 0.71 -0.20
C ALA A 122 -4.86 0.42 -1.33
N THR A 123 -4.90 -0.82 -1.84
CA THR A 123 -5.90 -1.26 -2.81
C THR A 123 -7.31 -1.23 -2.23
N ALA A 124 -7.54 -1.75 -1.03
CA ALA A 124 -8.86 -1.73 -0.39
C ALA A 124 -9.36 -0.29 -0.16
N ALA A 125 -8.49 0.60 0.32
CA ALA A 125 -8.81 2.02 0.46
C ALA A 125 -9.14 2.66 -0.91
N SER A 126 -8.34 2.35 -1.94
CA SER A 126 -8.54 2.90 -3.28
C SER A 126 -9.82 2.38 -3.95
N ALA A 127 -10.12 1.10 -3.78
CA ALA A 127 -11.35 0.47 -4.26
C ALA A 127 -12.58 1.11 -3.61
N ARG A 128 -12.51 1.42 -2.30
CA ARG A 128 -13.56 2.13 -1.57
C ARG A 128 -13.81 3.53 -2.13
N LEU A 129 -12.75 4.30 -2.42
CA LEU A 129 -12.86 5.65 -2.99
C LEU A 129 -13.37 5.64 -4.44
N LEU A 130 -12.94 4.67 -5.24
CA LEU A 130 -13.38 4.48 -6.62
C LEU A 130 -14.77 3.85 -6.73
N LYS A 131 -15.38 3.45 -5.60
CA LYS A 131 -16.70 2.80 -5.53
C LYS A 131 -16.77 1.54 -6.40
N LEU A 132 -15.71 0.74 -6.38
CA LEU A 132 -15.63 -0.53 -7.10
C LEU A 132 -16.69 -1.51 -6.60
N SER A 133 -17.20 -2.35 -7.50
CA SER A 133 -18.03 -3.50 -7.11
C SER A 133 -17.21 -4.52 -6.30
N ALA A 134 -17.88 -5.52 -5.72
CA ALA A 134 -17.21 -6.60 -5.01
C ALA A 134 -16.26 -7.37 -5.95
N GLU A 135 -16.71 -7.66 -7.17
CA GLU A 135 -15.95 -8.36 -8.21
C GLU A 135 -14.73 -7.54 -8.65
N GLN A 136 -14.91 -6.23 -8.86
CA GLN A 136 -13.80 -5.34 -9.19
C GLN A 136 -12.81 -5.21 -8.03
N THR A 137 -13.28 -5.20 -6.80
CA THR A 137 -12.43 -5.15 -5.61
C THR A 137 -11.59 -6.44 -5.48
N GLU A 138 -12.20 -7.60 -5.72
CA GLU A 138 -11.51 -8.88 -5.72
C GLU A 138 -10.42 -8.92 -6.80
N MET A 139 -10.74 -8.49 -8.03
CA MET A 139 -9.74 -8.36 -9.10
C MET A 139 -8.63 -7.37 -8.74
N ALA A 140 -8.96 -6.23 -8.15
CA ALA A 140 -7.99 -5.23 -7.72
C ALA A 140 -7.00 -5.81 -6.69
N LEU A 141 -7.50 -6.53 -5.70
CA LEU A 141 -6.67 -7.23 -4.71
C LEU A 141 -5.79 -8.29 -5.37
N GLY A 142 -6.32 -8.99 -6.37
CA GLY A 142 -5.56 -9.92 -7.21
C GLY A 142 -4.39 -9.29 -7.93
N ILE A 143 -4.63 -8.16 -8.59
CA ILE A 143 -3.60 -7.38 -9.29
C ILE A 143 -2.54 -6.88 -8.28
N ALA A 144 -3.00 -6.35 -7.15
CA ALA A 144 -2.13 -5.84 -6.10
C ALA A 144 -1.24 -6.92 -5.48
N GLY A 145 -1.75 -8.15 -5.30
CA GLY A 145 -0.96 -9.27 -4.81
C GLY A 145 0.24 -9.61 -5.69
N SER A 146 0.12 -9.42 -7.01
CA SER A 146 1.25 -9.55 -7.95
C SER A 146 2.20 -8.35 -7.94
N MET A 147 1.75 -7.18 -7.48
CA MET A 147 2.58 -5.97 -7.34
C MET A 147 3.22 -5.82 -5.96
N ALA A 148 2.76 -6.59 -4.98
CA ALA A 148 3.27 -6.61 -3.63
C ALA A 148 4.75 -7.03 -3.62
N SER A 149 5.60 -6.17 -3.05
CA SER A 149 7.05 -6.37 -3.01
C SER A 149 7.62 -5.72 -1.74
N GLY A 150 8.87 -6.07 -1.40
CA GLY A 150 9.55 -5.45 -0.26
C GLY A 150 10.63 -6.34 0.34
N SER A 151 11.68 -6.61 -0.44
CA SER A 151 12.84 -7.37 0.03
C SER A 151 13.54 -6.65 1.18
N MET A 152 13.90 -7.40 2.23
CA MET A 152 14.59 -6.88 3.40
C MET A 152 16.11 -6.81 3.27
N ALA A 153 16.64 -6.90 2.04
CA ALA A 153 18.07 -6.77 1.77
C ALA A 153 18.69 -5.47 2.34
N TYR A 154 17.90 -4.42 2.59
CA TYR A 154 18.36 -3.21 3.27
C TYR A 154 18.93 -3.43 4.67
N LEU A 155 18.60 -4.54 5.33
CA LEU A 155 19.18 -4.89 6.62
C LEU A 155 20.67 -5.20 6.53
N HIS A 156 21.18 -5.53 5.34
CA HIS A 156 22.58 -5.85 5.12
C HIS A 156 23.48 -4.60 5.15
N ASP A 157 23.04 -3.48 4.58
CA ASP A 157 23.87 -2.30 4.34
C ASP A 157 23.23 -0.96 4.78
N GLY A 158 22.01 -1.00 5.35
CA GLY A 158 21.29 0.19 5.78
C GLY A 158 20.69 1.00 4.62
N ALA A 159 20.45 0.38 3.45
CA ALA A 159 19.82 1.05 2.32
C ALA A 159 18.46 1.67 2.67
N TRP A 160 18.09 2.74 1.96
CA TRP A 160 16.84 3.46 2.23
C TRP A 160 15.58 2.76 1.72
N THR A 161 15.68 1.57 1.14
CA THR A 161 14.53 0.88 0.52
C THR A 161 13.45 0.52 1.54
N LYS A 162 13.77 0.34 2.83
CA LYS A 162 12.75 0.25 3.89
C LYS A 162 11.75 1.42 3.82
N ARG A 163 12.24 2.65 3.62
CA ARG A 163 11.40 3.87 3.49
C ARG A 163 10.62 3.90 2.19
N LEU A 164 11.15 3.32 1.12
CA LEU A 164 10.46 3.20 -0.17
C LEU A 164 9.24 2.28 -0.08
N HIS A 165 9.34 1.20 0.70
CA HIS A 165 8.33 0.15 0.79
C HIS A 165 6.89 0.65 0.96
N PRO A 166 6.56 1.49 1.97
CA PRO A 166 5.20 1.97 2.13
C PRO A 166 4.74 2.94 1.03
N GLY A 167 5.65 3.74 0.49
CA GLY A 167 5.36 4.59 -0.67
C GLY A 167 5.01 3.75 -1.90
N TRP A 168 5.81 2.73 -2.20
CA TRP A 168 5.54 1.81 -3.31
C TRP A 168 4.23 1.05 -3.12
N ALA A 169 3.95 0.58 -1.90
CA ALA A 169 2.69 -0.08 -1.57
C ALA A 169 1.48 0.83 -1.82
N SER A 170 1.57 2.11 -1.42
CA SER A 170 0.53 3.12 -1.66
C SER A 170 0.28 3.33 -3.15
N HIS A 171 1.35 3.49 -3.92
CA HIS A 171 1.30 3.64 -5.38
C HIS A 171 0.67 2.41 -6.05
N ALA A 172 1.20 1.22 -5.75
CA ALA A 172 0.72 -0.03 -6.31
C ALA A 172 -0.77 -0.24 -6.03
N GLY A 173 -1.23 0.11 -4.83
CA GLY A 173 -2.63 -0.04 -4.46
C GLY A 173 -3.58 0.82 -5.30
N ILE A 174 -3.23 2.09 -5.53
CA ILE A 174 -4.00 2.99 -6.41
C ILE A 174 -4.03 2.46 -7.85
N ILE A 175 -2.88 2.04 -8.37
CA ILE A 175 -2.78 1.50 -9.74
C ILE A 175 -3.60 0.23 -9.89
N ALA A 176 -3.53 -0.71 -8.94
CA ALA A 176 -4.28 -1.96 -9.00
C ALA A 176 -5.80 -1.73 -9.00
N ALA A 177 -6.29 -0.82 -8.15
CA ALA A 177 -7.71 -0.46 -8.11
C ALA A 177 -8.18 0.19 -9.42
N ARG A 178 -7.36 1.06 -10.03
CA ARG A 178 -7.67 1.67 -11.34
C ARG A 178 -7.65 0.67 -12.48
N LEU A 179 -6.71 -0.28 -12.48
CA LEU A 179 -6.67 -1.35 -13.47
C LEU A 179 -7.97 -2.16 -13.43
N ALA A 180 -8.42 -2.58 -12.24
CA ALA A 180 -9.69 -3.28 -12.10
C ALA A 180 -10.90 -2.40 -12.50
N ALA A 181 -10.89 -1.11 -12.16
CA ALA A 181 -11.91 -0.15 -12.60
C ALA A 181 -12.02 -0.07 -14.13
N ALA A 182 -10.87 -0.15 -14.82
CA ALA A 182 -10.76 -0.14 -16.27
C ALA A 182 -11.02 -1.50 -16.94
N GLY A 183 -11.37 -2.55 -16.16
CA GLY A 183 -11.70 -3.87 -16.68
C GLY A 183 -10.52 -4.83 -16.82
N PHE A 184 -9.35 -4.53 -16.25
CA PHE A 184 -8.25 -5.49 -16.16
C PHE A 184 -8.64 -6.65 -15.23
N VAL A 185 -8.44 -7.88 -15.70
CA VAL A 185 -8.82 -9.09 -14.96
C VAL A 185 -7.68 -9.53 -14.03
N GLY A 186 -7.95 -9.55 -12.72
CA GLY A 186 -7.04 -10.04 -11.69
C GLY A 186 -7.41 -11.44 -11.19
N PRO A 187 -6.47 -12.16 -10.55
CA PRO A 187 -6.77 -13.44 -9.89
C PRO A 187 -7.71 -13.23 -8.70
N THR A 188 -8.75 -14.04 -8.60
CA THR A 188 -9.81 -13.88 -7.57
C THR A 188 -9.45 -14.55 -6.24
N ALA A 189 -8.75 -15.69 -6.27
CA ALA A 189 -8.29 -16.40 -5.07
C ALA A 189 -6.89 -15.96 -4.59
N ILE A 190 -6.61 -14.65 -4.58
CA ILE A 190 -5.26 -14.13 -4.31
C ILE A 190 -4.76 -14.43 -2.91
N LEU A 191 -5.62 -14.52 -1.89
CA LEU A 191 -5.15 -14.74 -0.52
C LEU A 191 -4.76 -16.20 -0.25
N GLU A 192 -5.56 -17.16 -0.70
CA GLU A 192 -5.52 -18.55 -0.23
C GLU A 192 -5.09 -19.59 -1.26
N SER A 193 -5.00 -19.23 -2.54
CA SER A 193 -4.60 -20.18 -3.57
C SER A 193 -3.16 -20.70 -3.36
N ARG A 194 -2.81 -21.80 -4.03
CA ARG A 194 -1.49 -22.42 -3.95
C ARG A 194 -0.33 -21.45 -4.18
N TYR A 195 -0.51 -20.50 -5.10
CA TYR A 195 0.46 -19.44 -5.40
C TYR A 195 0.00 -18.06 -4.90
N GLY A 196 -1.02 -18.06 -4.04
CA GLY A 196 -1.58 -16.88 -3.43
C GLY A 196 -0.68 -16.31 -2.33
N PHE A 197 -1.05 -15.12 -1.88
CA PHE A 197 -0.33 -14.27 -0.96
C PHE A 197 0.13 -15.00 0.31
N LEU A 198 -0.77 -15.73 0.98
CA LEU A 198 -0.47 -16.42 2.24
C LEU A 198 0.47 -17.62 2.06
N SER A 199 0.55 -18.19 0.86
CA SER A 199 1.47 -19.29 0.51
C SER A 199 2.80 -18.79 -0.04
N ALA A 200 2.77 -17.67 -0.79
CA ALA A 200 3.94 -17.11 -1.46
C ALA A 200 4.87 -16.37 -0.50
N PHE A 201 4.29 -15.56 0.38
CA PHE A 201 5.06 -14.70 1.30
C PHE A 201 5.24 -15.31 2.69
N SER A 202 4.65 -16.47 2.97
CA SER A 202 4.75 -17.16 4.27
C SER A 202 4.66 -18.67 4.09
N SER A 203 5.42 -19.41 4.91
CA SER A 203 5.25 -20.87 5.06
C SER A 203 4.22 -21.22 6.13
N GLN A 204 3.76 -20.23 6.90
CA GLN A 204 2.84 -20.38 8.02
C GLN A 204 1.59 -19.49 7.89
N GLY A 205 1.25 -19.11 6.65
CA GLY A 205 0.04 -18.36 6.36
C GLY A 205 -1.22 -19.13 6.77
N ASN A 206 -2.18 -18.44 7.37
CA ASN A 206 -3.40 -19.03 7.92
C ASN A 206 -4.63 -18.18 7.61
N ALA A 207 -5.39 -18.61 6.59
CA ALA A 207 -6.59 -17.93 6.12
C ALA A 207 -7.70 -17.82 7.19
N SER A 208 -7.75 -18.70 8.19
CA SER A 208 -8.74 -18.62 9.27
C SER A 208 -8.64 -17.32 10.10
N LYS A 209 -7.47 -16.66 10.08
CA LYS A 209 -7.24 -15.37 10.76
C LYS A 209 -7.74 -14.15 9.98
N LEU A 210 -8.31 -14.33 8.78
CA LEU A 210 -8.95 -13.25 8.00
C LEU A 210 -10.35 -12.88 8.53
N GLN A 211 -10.96 -13.76 9.31
CA GLN A 211 -12.27 -13.52 9.91
C GLN A 211 -12.19 -12.41 10.98
N PRO A 212 -13.27 -11.64 11.20
CA PRO A 212 -13.32 -10.66 12.29
C PRO A 212 -13.02 -11.34 13.64
N HIS A 213 -12.34 -10.64 14.53
CA HIS A 213 -12.32 -11.07 15.94
C HIS A 213 -13.73 -10.88 16.50
N SER A 214 -14.32 -12.00 16.93
CA SER A 214 -15.56 -12.01 17.70
C SER A 214 -15.30 -11.50 19.11
#